data_AF-A0A1U7IQ02-F1
#
_entry.id   AF-A0A1U7IQ02-F1
#
_cell.length_a   1.000
_cell.length_b   1.000
_cell.length_c   1.000
_cell.angle_alpha   90.00
_cell.angle_beta   90.00
_cell.angle_gamma   90.00
#
_symmetry.space_group_name_H-M   'P 1'
#
loop_
_entity.id
_entity.type
_entity.pdbx_description
1 polymer ?
#
loop_
_entity_poly.entity_id
_entity_poly.type
_entity_poly.pdbx_seq_one_letter_code
_entity_poly.pdbx_strand_id
1 'polypeptide(L)'
;MPTYEDILTQVKSLTLTDKFRLLEELKTIVNVSEEVEEDAEVMTTEEIAESEAAWEDYLAGRDHGISSKELKQRLLGENFD
;
A
#
# COMPACT_ATOMS: atom_id res chain seq x y z
N MET A 1 -19.88 9.36 14.62
CA MET A 1 -19.36 8.43 13.60
C MET A 1 -20.24 7.20 13.66
N PRO A 2 -20.94 6.82 12.58
CA PRO A 2 -21.67 5.54 12.55
C PRO A 2 -20.66 4.39 12.68
N THR A 3 -20.99 3.39 13.48
CA THR A 3 -20.15 2.19 13.63
C THR A 3 -20.39 1.22 12.47
N TYR A 4 -19.49 0.25 12.28
CA TYR A 4 -19.64 -0.79 11.25
C TYR A 4 -21.01 -1.50 11.35
N GLU A 5 -21.44 -1.80 12.58
CA GLU A 5 -22.72 -2.47 12.84
C GLU A 5 -23.93 -1.59 12.45
N ASP A 6 -23.83 -0.28 12.67
CA ASP A 6 -24.89 0.67 12.28
C ASP A 6 -25.04 0.74 10.75
N ILE A 7 -23.93 0.62 10.01
CA ILE A 7 -23.94 0.61 8.54
C ILE A 7 -24.46 -0.73 8.02
N LEU A 8 -24.03 -1.85 8.63
CA LEU A 8 -24.44 -3.19 8.23
C LEU A 8 -25.94 -3.39 8.39
N THR A 9 -26.51 -2.91 9.50
CA THR A 9 -27.96 -2.97 9.75
C THR A 9 -28.75 -2.12 8.74
N GLN A 10 -28.26 -0.91 8.42
CA GLN A 10 -28.85 -0.06 7.38
C GLN A 10 -28.83 -0.74 6.01
N VAL A 11 -27.69 -1.29 5.58
CA VAL A 11 -27.59 -2.00 4.29
C VAL A 11 -28.49 -3.23 4.24
N LYS A 12 -28.59 -3.99 5.35
CA LYS A 12 -29.50 -5.15 5.42
C LYS A 12 -30.96 -4.76 5.25
N SER A 13 -31.36 -3.61 5.79
CA SER A 13 -32.74 -3.08 5.71
C SER A 13 -33.14 -2.56 4.32
N LEU A 14 -32.18 -2.35 3.41
CA LEU A 14 -32.45 -1.89 2.05
C LEU A 14 -33.16 -2.95 1.20
N THR A 15 -33.93 -2.46 0.23
CA THR A 15 -34.53 -3.30 -0.81
C THR A 15 -33.46 -3.89 -1.72
N LEU A 16 -33.78 -4.98 -2.43
CA LEU A 16 -32.84 -5.63 -3.34
C LEU A 16 -32.32 -4.65 -4.42
N THR A 17 -33.21 -3.82 -4.96
CA THR A 17 -32.90 -2.81 -5.97
C THR A 17 -31.94 -1.75 -5.42
N ASP A 18 -32.18 -1.26 -4.21
CA ASP A 18 -31.30 -0.27 -3.58
C ASP A 18 -29.93 -0.86 -3.25
N LYS A 19 -29.86 -2.15 -2.87
CA LYS A 19 -28.58 -2.85 -2.67
C LYS A 19 -27.78 -2.93 -3.97
N PHE A 20 -28.42 -3.23 -5.10
CA PHE A 20 -27.75 -3.25 -6.39
C PHE A 20 -27.28 -1.85 -6.83
N ARG A 21 -28.10 -0.81 -6.62
CA ARG A 21 -27.68 0.57 -6.90
C ARG A 21 -26.49 0.99 -6.05
N LEU A 22 -26.53 0.70 -4.76
CA LEU A 22 -25.44 0.99 -3.83
C LEU A 22 -24.14 0.26 -4.24
N LEU A 23 -24.24 -0.99 -4.70
CA LEU A 23 -23.09 -1.75 -5.19
C LEU A 23 -22.46 -1.08 -6.43
N GLU A 24 -23.26 -0.62 -7.38
CA GLU A 24 -22.76 0.07 -8.57
C GLU A 24 -22.11 1.41 -8.21
N GLU A 25 -22.71 2.19 -7.29
CA GLU A 25 -22.10 3.42 -6.79
C GLU A 25 -20.78 3.16 -6.06
N LEU A 26 -20.71 2.14 -5.21
CA LEU A 26 -19.48 1.74 -4.53
C LEU A 26 -18.39 1.31 -5.51
N LYS A 27 -18.74 0.57 -6.57
CA LYS A 27 -17.79 0.23 -7.64
C LYS A 27 -17.23 1.48 -8.32
N THR A 28 -18.07 2.48 -8.59
CA THR A 28 -17.58 3.74 -9.18
C THR A 28 -16.61 4.47 -8.25
N ILE A 29 -16.85 4.45 -6.94
CA ILE A 29 -15.95 5.09 -5.97
C ILE A 29 -14.62 4.33 -5.89
N VAL A 30 -14.65 3.00 -5.78
CA VAL A 30 -13.44 2.17 -5.75
C VAL A 30 -12.60 2.34 -7.02
N ASN A 31 -13.25 2.48 -8.17
CA ASN A 31 -12.57 2.67 -9.46
C ASN A 31 -12.10 4.13 -9.71
N VAL A 32 -12.50 5.08 -8.86
CA VAL A 32 -12.06 6.49 -8.88
C VAL A 32 -10.96 6.74 -7.85
N SER A 33 -10.81 5.88 -6.84
CA SER A 33 -9.74 5.95 -5.82
C SER A 33 -8.31 5.78 -6.35
N GLU A 34 -8.14 5.69 -7.68
CA GLU A 34 -6.86 5.56 -8.35
C GLU A 34 -6.58 6.78 -9.28
N GLU A 35 -7.08 7.97 -8.93
CA GLU A 35 -6.40 9.21 -9.34
C GLU A 35 -5.27 9.47 -8.34
N VAL A 36 -4.18 8.71 -8.51
CA VAL A 36 -2.88 9.00 -7.90
C VAL A 36 -2.49 10.41 -8.39
N GLU A 37 -2.11 11.31 -7.48
CA GLU A 37 -1.66 12.67 -7.83
C GLU A 37 -0.68 12.58 -9.01
N GLU A 38 -0.78 13.47 -10.01
CA GLU A 38 0.06 13.40 -11.23
C GLU A 38 1.59 13.40 -10.95
N ASP A 39 2.00 13.78 -9.73
CA ASP A 39 3.38 13.76 -9.22
C ASP A 39 3.66 12.66 -8.18
N ALA A 40 2.68 11.82 -7.83
CA ALA A 40 2.92 10.71 -6.92
C ALA A 40 3.56 9.56 -7.69
N GLU A 41 4.79 9.21 -7.28
CA GLU A 41 5.52 8.05 -7.75
C GLU A 41 4.66 6.80 -7.55
N VAL A 42 4.11 6.28 -8.65
CA VAL A 42 3.30 5.06 -8.66
C VAL A 42 4.24 3.89 -8.41
N MET A 43 4.34 3.46 -7.15
CA MET A 43 5.06 2.23 -6.81
C MET A 43 4.38 1.05 -7.49
N THR A 44 5.13 0.32 -8.30
CA THR A 44 4.64 -0.89 -8.96
C THR A 44 4.43 -2.01 -7.95
N THR A 45 3.61 -3.00 -8.31
CA THR A 45 3.40 -4.20 -7.48
C THR A 45 4.69 -4.97 -7.23
N GLU A 46 5.65 -4.90 -8.16
CA GLU A 46 6.97 -5.52 -8.02
C GLU A 46 7.80 -4.81 -6.96
N GLU A 47 7.84 -3.47 -6.98
CA GLU A 47 8.56 -2.66 -5.98
C GLU A 47 7.97 -2.82 -4.57
N ILE A 48 6.65 -2.97 -4.47
CA ILE A 48 5.98 -3.27 -3.20
C ILE A 48 6.42 -4.65 -2.69
N ALA A 49 6.41 -5.68 -3.56
CA ALA A 49 6.81 -7.03 -3.17
C ALA A 49 8.29 -7.11 -2.76
N GLU A 50 9.18 -6.41 -3.46
CA GLU A 50 10.61 -6.32 -3.11
C GLU A 50 10.80 -5.62 -1.75
N SER A 51 10.07 -4.53 -1.52
CA SER A 51 10.09 -3.80 -0.25
C SER A 51 9.58 -4.64 0.93
N GLU A 52 8.48 -5.37 0.74
CA GLU A 52 7.94 -6.28 1.76
C GLU A 52 8.93 -7.41 2.09
N ALA A 53 9.55 -8.02 1.09
CA ALA A 53 10.55 -9.06 1.30
C ALA A 53 11.77 -8.55 2.08
N ALA A 54 12.29 -7.36 1.73
CA ALA A 54 13.39 -6.74 2.44
C ALA A 54 13.02 -6.43 3.91
N TRP A 55 11.79 -5.97 4.14
CA TRP A 55 11.28 -5.69 5.48
C TRP A 55 11.15 -6.97 6.34
N GLU A 56 10.65 -8.05 5.76
CA GLU A 56 10.56 -9.35 6.44
C GLU A 56 11.95 -9.90 6.80
N ASP A 57 12.93 -9.76 5.91
CA ASP A 57 14.31 -10.17 6.16
C ASP A 57 14.96 -9.34 7.27
N TYR A 58 14.69 -8.05 7.34
CA TYR A 58 15.13 -7.19 8.45
C TYR A 58 14.51 -7.62 9.78
N LEU A 59 13.19 -7.80 9.82
CA LEU A 59 12.50 -8.24 11.04
C LEU A 59 12.96 -9.62 11.51
N ALA A 60 13.29 -10.51 10.58
CA ALA A 60 13.82 -11.84 10.87
C ALA A 60 15.32 -11.84 11.27
N GLY A 61 15.99 -10.68 11.24
CA GLY A 61 17.43 -10.56 11.50
C GLY A 61 18.30 -11.26 10.45
N ARG A 62 17.74 -11.55 9.27
CA ARG A 62 18.47 -12.07 8.11
C ARG A 62 19.17 -10.95 7.35
N ASP A 63 18.65 -9.73 7.45
CA ASP A 63 19.37 -8.55 6.99
C ASP A 63 20.45 -8.15 8.00
N HIS A 64 21.70 -8.32 7.59
CA HIS A 64 22.88 -7.98 8.40
C HIS A 64 23.30 -6.52 8.19
N GLY A 65 22.57 -5.77 7.35
CA GLY A 65 22.94 -4.45 6.89
C GLY A 65 24.24 -4.44 6.09
N ILE A 66 24.71 -3.24 5.78
CA ILE A 66 26.04 -3.03 5.20
C ILE A 66 26.92 -2.25 6.17
N SER A 67 28.23 -2.49 6.12
CA SER A 67 29.16 -1.75 6.96
C SER A 67 29.23 -0.28 6.55
N SER A 68 29.57 0.61 7.49
CA SER A 68 29.76 2.04 7.17
C SER A 68 30.81 2.26 6.07
N LYS A 69 31.85 1.41 6.01
CA LYS A 69 32.87 1.45 4.97
C LYS A 69 32.30 1.09 3.60
N GLU A 70 31.49 0.04 3.53
CA GLU A 70 30.84 -0.42 2.31
C GLU A 70 29.81 0.59 1.80
N LEU A 71 29.03 1.20 2.70
CA LEU A 71 28.11 2.28 2.36
C LEU A 71 28.86 3.48 1.76
N LYS A 72 29.98 3.89 2.37
CA LYS A 72 30.83 4.97 1.86
C LYS A 72 31.40 4.66 0.49
N GLN A 73 31.86 3.43 0.25
CA GLN A 73 32.34 3.00 -1.06
C GLN A 73 31.25 3.05 -2.13
N ARG A 74 30.01 2.64 -1.82
CA ARG A 74 28.88 2.72 -2.76
C ARG A 74 28.48 4.15 -3.10
N LEU A 75 28.49 5.06 -2.12
CA LEU A 75 28.04 6.44 -2.31
C LEU A 75 29.13 7.35 -2.89
N LEU A 76 30.39 7.11 -2.54
CA LEU A 76 31.50 8.04 -2.80
C LEU A 76 32.60 7.43 -3.71
N GLY A 77 32.48 6.15 -4.06
CA GLY A 77 33.42 5.42 -4.92
C GLY A 77 34.56 4.72 -4.16
N GLU A 78 35.30 3.84 -4.85
CA GLU A 78 36.35 2.97 -4.29
C GLU A 78 37.52 3.72 -3.61
N ASN A 79 37.65 5.04 -3.81
CA ASN A 79 38.80 5.84 -3.35
C ASN A 79 38.52 6.69 -2.10
N PHE A 80 37.44 6.43 -1.37
CA PHE A 80 37.14 7.11 -0.10
C PHE A 80 37.59 6.25 1.09
N ASP A 81 38.80 6.52 1.61
CA ASP A 81 39.33 5.99 2.89
C ASP A 81 39.10 6.98 4.04
#